data_AF-A0A7G4RJK8-F1
#
_entry.id   AF-A0A7G4RJK8-F1
#
_cell.length_a   1.000
_cell.length_b   1.000
_cell.length_c   1.000
_cell.angle_alpha   90.00
_cell.angle_beta   90.00
_cell.angle_gamma   90.00
#
_symmetry.space_group_name_H-M   'P 1'
#
loop_
_entity.id
_entity.type
_entity.pdbx_description
1 polymer ?
#
loop_
_entity_poly.entity_id
_entity_poly.type
_entity_poly.pdbx_seq_one_letter_code
_entity_poly.pdbx_strand_id
1 'polypeptide(L)'
;MTNIVIELFESIKYLVFKKNNITLYYNGFNDLLNLMEMALALDKDEHCIFTYVVDHGTEETNKLKYHEGINATYSDEGHYHFERKDKGKITVKDIIQLLDYLVKYNLLNEREKSEVIIRFCDQKQAQRKLSIFSHIRDEESVSSNKPMTHPN
;
A
#
# COMPACT_ATOMS: atom_id res chain seq x y z
N MET A 1 3.55 1.34 -10.02
CA MET A 1 2.21 1.30 -9.43
C MET A 1 2.10 2.57 -8.62
N THR A 2 1.15 3.44 -8.97
CA THR A 2 0.87 4.64 -8.20
C THR A 2 0.28 4.20 -6.86
N ASN A 3 0.68 4.85 -5.77
CA ASN A 3 0.17 4.55 -4.44
C ASN A 3 -1.36 4.69 -4.45
N ILE A 4 -2.06 3.74 -3.83
CA ILE A 4 -3.51 3.83 -3.59
C ILE A 4 -3.67 4.39 -2.18
N VAL A 5 -4.38 5.51 -2.06
CA VAL A 5 -4.65 6.15 -0.77
C VAL A 5 -6.15 6.07 -0.51
N ILE A 6 -6.50 5.58 0.67
CA ILE A 6 -7.87 5.50 1.15
C ILE A 6 -7.94 6.29 2.45
N GLU A 7 -8.71 7.37 2.41
CA GLU A 7 -9.02 8.20 3.57
C GLU A 7 -10.21 7.62 4.34
N LEU A 8 -10.08 7.62 5.67
CA LEU A 8 -11.01 7.09 6.65
C LEU A 8 -11.17 8.13 7.77
N PHE A 9 -12.19 7.97 8.63
CA PHE A 9 -12.62 9.02 9.55
C PHE A 9 -12.57 8.65 11.04
N GLU A 10 -12.32 7.38 11.39
CA GLU A 10 -12.32 6.90 12.78
C GLU A 10 -10.89 6.71 13.32
N SER A 11 -10.50 5.51 13.77
CA SER A 11 -9.19 5.28 14.42
C SER A 11 -8.02 5.42 13.45
N ILE A 12 -8.24 5.08 12.18
CA ILE A 12 -7.29 5.23 11.09
C ILE A 12 -7.76 6.38 10.20
N LYS A 13 -6.84 7.28 9.87
CA LYS A 13 -7.07 8.42 8.98
C LYS A 13 -6.75 8.09 7.53
N TYR A 14 -5.64 7.38 7.30
CA TYR A 14 -5.23 6.97 5.96
C TYR A 14 -4.70 5.55 5.93
N LEU A 15 -5.12 4.84 4.90
CA LEU A 15 -4.51 3.60 4.43
C LEU A 15 -3.81 3.86 3.10
N VAL A 16 -2.48 3.73 3.10
CA VAL A 16 -1.66 3.91 1.90
C VAL A 16 -1.10 2.56 1.47
N PHE A 17 -1.56 2.08 0.32
CA PHE A 17 -1.12 0.84 -0.30
C PHE A 17 -0.07 1.14 -1.37
N LYS A 18 1.14 0.64 -1.16
CA LYS A 18 2.22 0.65 -2.15
C LYS A 18 2.44 -0.77 -2.69
N LYS A 19 3.41 -0.91 -3.60
CA LYS A 19 3.72 -2.19 -4.25
C LYS A 19 4.18 -3.28 -3.26
N ASN A 20 4.94 -2.86 -2.25
CA ASN A 20 5.68 -3.71 -1.32
C ASN A 20 5.32 -3.47 0.15
N ASN A 21 4.56 -2.42 0.47
CA ASN A 21 4.16 -2.15 1.84
C ASN A 21 2.75 -1.54 1.92
N ILE A 22 2.20 -1.55 3.14
CA ILE A 22 0.99 -0.85 3.53
C ILE A 22 1.33 0.04 4.71
N THR A 23 0.90 1.30 4.65
CA THR A 23 1.09 2.26 5.75
C THR A 23 -0.24 2.68 6.30
N LEU A 24 -0.35 2.65 7.62
CA LEU A 24 -1.45 3.16 8.40
C LEU A 24 -1.07 4.51 9.00
N TYR A 25 -1.97 5.47 8.92
CA TYR A 25 -1.87 6.75 9.62
C TYR A 25 -3.02 6.84 10.62
N TYR A 26 -2.72 7.07 11.89
CA TYR A 26 -3.67 6.94 12.99
C TYR A 26 -3.94 8.27 13.71
N ASN A 27 -5.11 8.38 14.35
CA ASN A 27 -5.60 9.65 14.90
C ASN A 27 -5.13 9.96 16.32
N GLY A 28 -4.68 8.97 17.10
CA GLY A 28 -4.19 9.24 18.44
C GLY A 28 -3.38 8.13 19.12
N PHE A 29 -3.00 8.41 20.36
CA PHE A 29 -2.18 7.52 21.17
C PHE A 29 -2.87 6.18 21.49
N ASN A 30 -4.18 6.18 21.71
CA ASN A 30 -4.93 4.94 21.96
C ASN A 30 -4.90 4.01 20.73
N ASP A 31 -4.99 4.58 19.52
CA ASP A 31 -4.91 3.82 18.28
C ASP A 31 -3.50 3.25 18.09
N LEU A 32 -2.46 4.00 18.47
CA LEU A 32 -1.09 3.50 18.51
C LEU A 32 -0.95 2.28 19.44
N LEU A 33 -1.55 2.30 20.63
CA LEU A 33 -1.48 1.15 21.55
C LEU A 33 -2.12 -0.09 20.92
N ASN A 34 -3.31 0.06 20.32
CA ASN A 34 -3.99 -1.03 19.61
C ASN A 34 -3.17 -1.53 18.41
N LEU A 35 -2.53 -0.62 17.66
CA LEU A 35 -1.64 -0.96 16.55
C LEU A 35 -0.40 -1.73 17.01
N MET A 36 0.20 -1.35 18.14
CA MET A 36 1.35 -2.06 18.71
C MET A 36 0.97 -3.46 19.17
N GLU A 37 -0.20 -3.61 19.82
CA GLU A 37 -0.69 -4.92 20.22
C GLU A 37 -0.98 -5.82 19.01
N MET A 38 -1.63 -5.25 17.98
CA MET A 38 -1.88 -5.95 16.72
C MET A 38 -0.56 -6.38 16.05
N ALA A 39 0.42 -5.49 15.97
CA ALA A 39 1.71 -5.76 15.34
C ALA A 39 2.45 -6.91 16.03
N LEU A 40 2.46 -6.93 17.37
CA LEU A 40 3.04 -8.01 18.16
C LEU A 40 2.31 -9.35 17.95
N ALA A 41 0.99 -9.33 17.84
CA ALA A 41 0.21 -10.53 17.59
C ALA A 41 0.41 -11.08 16.18
N LEU A 42 0.48 -10.19 15.20
CA LEU A 42 0.70 -10.49 13.80
C LEU A 42 2.09 -11.10 13.56
N ASP A 43 3.13 -10.61 14.24
CA ASP A 43 4.48 -11.15 14.15
C ASP A 43 4.57 -12.59 14.68
N LYS A 44 3.83 -12.87 15.77
CA LYS A 44 3.72 -14.21 16.38
C LYS A 44 2.83 -15.18 15.59
N ASP A 45 2.01 -14.71 14.66
CA ASP A 45 1.19 -15.57 13.81
C ASP A 45 2.02 -16.15 12.65
N GLU A 46 2.28 -17.46 12.71
CA GLU A 46 2.99 -18.21 11.67
C GLU A 46 2.25 -18.22 10.33
N HIS A 47 0.92 -18.02 10.34
CA HIS A 47 0.10 -17.95 9.13
C HIS A 47 -0.06 -16.52 8.59
N CYS A 48 0.41 -15.51 9.32
CA CYS A 48 0.40 -14.15 8.82
C CYS A 48 1.60 -13.89 7.91
N ILE A 49 1.31 -13.37 6.71
CA ILE A 49 2.33 -13.05 5.71
C ILE A 49 3.04 -11.74 6.00
N PHE A 50 2.48 -10.89 6.87
CA PHE A 50 3.02 -9.58 7.17
C PHE A 50 4.01 -9.63 8.33
N THR A 51 5.01 -8.77 8.25
CA THR A 51 5.75 -8.24 9.39
C THR A 51 5.48 -6.75 9.46
N TYR A 52 5.89 -6.13 10.55
CA TYR A 52 5.91 -4.69 10.68
C TYR A 52 7.34 -4.16 10.64
N VAL A 53 7.50 -2.94 10.13
CA VAL A 53 8.80 -2.27 10.07
C VAL A 53 8.89 -1.32 11.25
N VAL A 54 9.74 -1.65 12.21
CA VAL A 54 10.11 -0.72 13.28
C VAL A 54 11.47 -0.13 12.99
N ASP A 55 11.58 1.18 13.10
CA ASP A 55 12.90 1.81 13.18
C ASP A 55 13.53 1.47 14.54
N HIS A 56 14.29 0.36 14.55
CA HIS A 56 15.15 -0.02 15.67
C HIS A 56 16.62 -0.15 15.26
N GLY A 57 16.97 0.28 14.05
CA GLY A 57 18.33 0.18 13.52
C GLY A 57 19.12 1.47 13.68
N THR A 58 20.33 1.39 14.25
CA THR A 58 21.32 2.48 14.22
C THR A 58 21.92 2.72 12.82
N GLU A 59 21.68 1.81 11.87
CA GLU A 59 22.19 1.92 10.50
C GLU A 59 21.28 2.79 9.63
N GLU A 60 21.90 3.77 8.97
CA GLU A 60 21.27 4.74 8.06
C GLU A 60 20.46 4.09 6.92
N THR A 61 20.85 2.88 6.51
CA THR A 61 20.15 2.06 5.52
C THR A 61 18.77 1.59 5.99
N ASN A 62 18.57 1.36 7.29
CA ASN A 62 17.27 0.97 7.84
C ASN A 62 16.34 2.17 7.98
N LYS A 63 16.88 3.35 8.29
CA LYS A 63 16.14 4.62 8.27
C LYS A 63 15.65 4.97 6.87
N LEU A 64 16.51 4.83 5.87
CA LEU A 64 16.14 5.04 4.46
C LEU A 64 14.97 4.14 4.05
N LYS A 65 15.02 2.84 4.38
CA LYS A 65 13.93 1.89 4.09
C LYS A 65 12.63 2.21 4.83
N TYR A 66 12.72 2.68 6.07
CA TYR A 66 11.55 3.13 6.83
C TYR A 66 10.86 4.29 6.12
N HIS A 67 11.62 5.31 5.69
CA HIS A 67 11.08 6.48 4.99
C HIS A 67 10.57 6.19 3.57
N GLU A 68 11.11 5.20 2.85
CA GLU A 68 10.53 4.72 1.58
C GLU A 68 9.07 4.28 1.75
N GLY A 69 8.75 3.80 2.95
CA GLY A 69 7.42 3.34 3.30
C GLY A 69 6.41 4.45 3.49
N ILE A 70 6.84 5.66 3.84
CA ILE A 70 6.00 6.82 4.17
C ILE A 70 5.52 7.54 2.91
N ASN A 71 4.28 7.99 2.91
CA ASN A 71 3.78 8.99 1.97
C ASN A 71 4.23 10.39 2.45
N ALA A 72 5.03 11.09 1.64
CA ALA A 72 5.57 12.40 1.97
C ALA A 72 4.49 13.44 2.33
N THR A 73 3.27 13.30 1.82
CA THR A 73 2.14 14.19 2.15
C THR A 73 1.74 14.10 3.63
N TYR A 74 2.00 12.97 4.29
CA TYR A 74 1.55 12.67 5.64
C TYR A 74 2.71 12.31 6.57
N SER A 75 3.95 12.70 6.24
CA SER A 75 5.15 12.25 6.97
C SER A 75 5.17 12.62 8.45
N ASP A 76 4.49 13.71 8.80
CA ASP A 76 4.46 14.25 10.16
C ASP A 76 3.35 13.63 11.02
N GLU A 77 2.51 12.77 10.43
CA GLU A 77 1.45 12.05 11.13
C GLU A 77 1.98 10.75 11.76
N GLY A 78 1.40 10.34 12.88
CA GLY A 78 1.71 9.04 13.49
C GLY A 78 1.38 7.91 12.53
N HIS A 79 2.36 7.04 12.25
CA HIS A 79 2.21 6.00 11.26
C HIS A 79 2.84 4.65 11.65
N TYR A 80 2.33 3.60 11.03
CA TYR A 80 2.80 2.24 11.19
C TYR A 80 2.85 1.51 9.85
N HIS A 81 3.95 0.82 9.56
CA HIS A 81 4.19 0.18 8.25
C HIS A 81 4.22 -1.33 8.36
N PHE A 82 3.58 -1.98 7.40
CA PHE A 82 3.55 -3.42 7.24
C PHE A 82 4.10 -3.80 5.88
N GLU A 83 4.94 -4.83 5.85
CA GLU A 83 5.48 -5.43 4.63
C GLU A 83 5.37 -6.94 4.71
N ARG A 84 5.50 -7.63 3.58
CA ARG A 84 5.50 -9.10 3.60
C ARG A 84 6.82 -9.62 4.18
N LYS A 85 6.75 -10.64 5.04
CA LYS A 85 7.91 -11.37 5.58
C LYS A 85 8.84 -11.87 4.47
N ASP A 86 8.28 -12.30 3.34
CA ASP A 86 9.00 -12.82 2.18
C ASP A 86 9.42 -11.74 1.16
N LYS A 87 9.14 -10.46 1.42
CA LYS A 87 9.40 -9.32 0.51
C LYS A 87 8.72 -9.45 -0.85
N GLY A 88 7.67 -10.27 -0.94
CA GLY A 88 6.85 -10.42 -2.12
C GLY A 88 6.01 -9.17 -2.45
N LYS A 89 5.30 -9.20 -3.58
CA LYS A 89 4.31 -8.17 -3.92
C LYS A 89 3.05 -8.37 -3.08
N ILE A 90 2.46 -7.27 -2.63
CA ILE A 90 1.21 -7.32 -1.88
C ILE A 90 0.03 -7.65 -2.80
N THR A 91 -0.70 -8.70 -2.44
CA THR A 91 -1.89 -9.18 -3.13
C THR A 91 -3.17 -8.67 -2.45
N VAL A 92 -4.32 -8.84 -3.11
CA VAL A 92 -5.63 -8.52 -2.52
C VAL A 92 -5.91 -9.40 -1.31
N LYS A 93 -5.52 -10.68 -1.37
CA LYS A 93 -5.68 -11.61 -0.25
C LYS A 93 -4.89 -11.15 0.97
N ASP A 94 -3.66 -10.67 0.75
CA ASP A 94 -2.84 -10.13 1.83
C ASP A 94 -3.53 -8.91 2.45
N ILE A 95 -4.02 -7.97 1.63
CA ILE A 95 -4.75 -6.80 2.12
C ILE A 95 -5.94 -7.22 3.00
N ILE A 96 -6.76 -8.17 2.55
CA ILE A 96 -7.90 -8.67 3.33
C ILE A 96 -7.45 -9.22 4.68
N GLN A 97 -6.37 -10.02 4.72
CA GLN A 97 -5.81 -10.54 5.96
C GLN A 97 -5.41 -9.40 6.91
N LEU A 98 -4.74 -8.35 6.43
CA LEU A 98 -4.41 -7.19 7.26
C LEU A 98 -5.67 -6.48 7.78
N LEU A 99 -6.70 -6.31 6.93
CA LEU A 99 -7.95 -5.67 7.36
C LEU A 99 -8.70 -6.50 8.42
N ASP A 100 -8.65 -7.83 8.35
CA ASP A 100 -9.20 -8.72 9.39
C ASP A 100 -8.52 -8.48 10.73
N TYR A 101 -7.19 -8.27 10.73
CA TYR A 101 -6.45 -7.87 11.91
C TYR A 101 -6.89 -6.50 12.43
N LEU A 102 -7.02 -5.50 11.56
CA LEU A 102 -7.47 -4.17 11.98
C LEU A 102 -8.87 -4.20 12.63
N VAL A 103 -9.79 -5.01 12.10
CA VAL A 103 -11.11 -5.19 12.73
C VAL A 103 -10.99 -5.90 14.08
N LYS A 104 -10.21 -6.98 14.15
CA LYS A 104 -10.01 -7.74 15.40
C LYS A 104 -9.47 -6.87 16.54
N TYR A 105 -8.64 -5.87 16.22
CA TYR A 105 -8.03 -4.96 17.19
C TYR A 105 -8.76 -3.61 17.31
N ASN A 106 -10.02 -3.52 16.85
CA ASN A 106 -10.87 -2.32 16.94
C ASN A 106 -10.25 -1.06 16.31
N LEU A 107 -9.41 -1.24 15.30
CA LEU A 107 -8.84 -0.16 14.49
C LEU A 107 -9.69 0.15 13.26
N LEU A 108 -10.51 -0.80 12.84
CA LEU A 108 -11.58 -0.63 11.87
C LEU A 108 -12.83 -1.33 12.37
N ASN A 109 -13.98 -0.94 11.84
CA ASN A 109 -15.19 -1.75 11.89
C ASN A 109 -15.43 -2.50 10.56
N GLU A 110 -16.35 -3.48 10.55
CA GLU A 110 -16.64 -4.30 9.35
C GLU A 110 -17.15 -3.48 8.15
N ARG A 111 -17.83 -2.36 8.42
CA ARG A 111 -18.29 -1.44 7.37
C ARG A 111 -17.10 -0.73 6.72
N GLU A 112 -16.17 -0.20 7.51
CA GLU A 112 -14.96 0.45 6.99
C GLU A 112 -14.08 -0.54 6.23
N LYS A 113 -13.89 -1.76 6.76
CA LYS A 113 -13.19 -2.83 6.05
C LYS A 113 -13.81 -3.09 4.66
N SER A 114 -15.13 -3.19 4.59
CA SER A 114 -15.84 -3.38 3.33
C SER A 114 -15.62 -2.20 2.37
N GLU A 115 -15.66 -0.97 2.88
CA GLU A 115 -15.39 0.23 2.08
C GLU A 115 -13.96 0.25 1.53
N VAL A 116 -12.97 -0.07 2.35
CA VAL A 116 -11.56 -0.14 1.96
C VAL A 116 -11.37 -1.14 0.82
N ILE A 117 -11.97 -2.32 0.90
CA ILE A 117 -11.87 -3.35 -0.13
C ILE A 117 -12.44 -2.84 -1.47
N ILE A 118 -13.62 -2.22 -1.44
CA ILE A 118 -14.28 -1.68 -2.64
C ILE A 118 -13.40 -0.60 -3.27
N ARG A 119 -13.03 0.42 -2.49
CA ARG A 119 -12.23 1.56 -2.97
C ARG A 119 -10.86 1.12 -3.50
N PHE A 120 -10.22 0.15 -2.84
CA PHE A 120 -8.94 -0.39 -3.31
C PHE A 120 -9.09 -1.07 -4.68
N CYS A 121 -10.12 -1.90 -4.83
CA CYS A 121 -10.37 -2.62 -6.09
C CYS A 121 -10.69 -1.66 -7.24
N ASP A 122 -11.52 -0.65 -6.99
CA ASP A 122 -11.90 0.35 -7.98
C ASP A 122 -10.69 1.16 -8.46
N GLN A 123 -9.88 1.68 -7.52
CA GLN A 123 -8.67 2.43 -7.85
C GLN A 123 -7.65 1.55 -8.60
N LYS A 124 -7.47 0.29 -8.20
CA LYS A 124 -6.58 -0.65 -8.88
C LYS A 124 -7.05 -0.95 -10.31
N GLN A 125 -8.36 -1.06 -10.52
CA GLN A 125 -8.93 -1.25 -11.87
C GLN A 125 -8.75 0.00 -12.73
N ALA A 126 -8.98 1.19 -12.18
CA ALA A 126 -8.76 2.46 -12.87
C ALA A 126 -7.29 2.61 -13.33
N GLN A 127 -6.32 2.31 -12.44
CA GLN A 127 -4.89 2.34 -12.77
C GLN A 127 -4.53 1.35 -13.89
N ARG A 128 -5.12 0.14 -13.89
CA ARG A 128 -4.91 -0.83 -14.98
C ARG A 128 -5.42 -0.31 -16.32
N LYS A 129 -6.62 0.28 -16.35
CA LYS A 129 -7.20 0.86 -17.56
C LYS A 129 -6.29 1.97 -18.12
N LEU A 130 -5.86 2.91 -17.28
CA LEU A 130 -4.95 3.99 -17.69
C LEU A 130 -3.61 3.47 -18.25
N SER A 131 -3.04 2.44 -17.62
CA SER A 131 -1.82 1.79 -18.13
C SER A 131 -2.02 1.22 -19.54
N ILE A 132 -3.15 0.56 -19.81
CA ILE A 132 -3.45 0.02 -21.15
C ILE A 132 -3.57 1.16 -22.17
N PHE A 133 -4.29 2.24 -21.84
CA PHE A 133 -4.46 3.37 -22.75
C PHE A 133 -3.15 4.10 -23.07
N SER A 134 -2.20 4.17 -22.12
CA SER A 134 -0.87 4.71 -22.40
C SER A 134 -0.08 3.86 -23.41
N HIS A 135 -0.14 2.53 -23.31
CA HIS A 135 0.59 1.64 -24.22
C HIS A 135 0.02 1.66 -25.64
N ILE A 136 -1.30 1.79 -25.79
CA ILE A 136 -1.95 1.89 -27.12
C ILE A 136 -1.53 3.18 -27.84
N ARG A 137 -1.43 4.31 -27.12
CA ARG A 137 -1.01 5.59 -27.72
C ARG A 137 0.45 5.57 -28.18
N ASP A 138 1.32 4.84 -27.48
CA ASP A 138 2.72 4.72 -27.87
C ASP A 138 2.86 3.87 -29.15
N GLU A 139 2.09 2.78 -29.30
CA GLU A 139 2.10 1.94 -30.51
C GLU A 139 1.58 2.67 -31.76
N GLU A 140 0.58 3.54 -31.63
CA GLU A 140 0.08 4.35 -32.76
C GLU A 140 1.08 5.44 -33.20
N SER A 141 1.97 5.88 -32.32
CA SER A 141 2.97 6.92 -32.61
C SER A 141 4.24 6.41 -33.32
N VAL A 142 4.52 5.11 -33.30
CA VAL A 142 5.73 4.52 -33.90
C VAL A 142 5.52 4.01 -35.34
N SER A 143 4.28 3.98 -35.84
CA SER A 143 3.96 3.45 -37.18
C SER A 143 4.02 4.48 -38.33
N SER A 144 4.66 5.64 -38.15
CA SER A 144 4.77 6.67 -39.18
C SER A 144 6.21 7.14 -39.37
N ASN A 145 7.08 6.26 -39.87
CA ASN A 145 8.27 6.63 -40.65
C ASN A 145 8.85 5.39 -41.35
N LYS A 146 8.31 5.08 -42.54
CA LYS A 146 9.04 4.30 -43.55
C LYS A 146 9.51 5.27 -44.63
N PRO A 147 10.82 5.49 -44.82
CA PRO A 147 11.30 6.30 -45.92
C PRO A 147 11.11 5.51 -47.23
N MET A 148 10.39 6.10 -48.19
CA MET A 148 10.31 5.62 -49.56
C MET A 148 11.68 5.82 -50.24
N THR A 149 12.44 4.74 -50.41
CA THR A 149 13.53 4.70 -51.38
C THR A 149 12.95 4.30 -52.74
N HIS A 150 12.96 5.22 -53.70
CA HIS A 150 12.70 4.91 -55.11
C HIS A 150 13.93 4.27 -55.74
N PRO A 151 13.79 3.20 -56.55
CA PRO A 151 14.88 2.64 -57.33
C PRO A 151 15.03 3.39 -58.66
N ASN A 152 16.28 3.56 -59.09
CA ASN A 152 16.66 3.68 -60.50
C ASN A 152 17.50 2.46 -60.85
#